data_AF-A0A8R7K2F5-F1
#
_entry.id   AF-A0A8R7K2F5-F1
#
_cell.length_a   1.000
_cell.length_b   1.000
_cell.length_c   1.000
_cell.angle_alpha   90.00
_cell.angle_beta   90.00
_cell.angle_gamma   90.00
#
_symmetry.space_group_name_H-M   'P 1'
#
loop_
_entity.id
_entity.type
_entity.pdbx_description
1 polymer ?
#
loop_
_entity_poly.entity_id
_entity_poly.type
_entity_poly.pdbx_seq_one_letter_code
_entity_poly.pdbx_strand_id
1 'polypeptide(L)'
;MLQKNVLHIVERAESAKTINNTILVLIMKVSNPSKLSQFRPISLCIVVQKIASKVLANCLEKILPNIISEEQSDFVLGWLINNNIISAYECLHY
;
A
#
# COMPACT_ATOMS: atom_id res chain seq x y z
N MET A 1 -7.78 24.26 1.98
CA MET A 1 -7.72 23.93 0.54
C MET A 1 -7.51 22.43 0.31
N LEU A 2 -6.41 21.82 0.76
CA LEU A 2 -6.12 20.39 0.57
C LEU A 2 -7.19 19.43 1.15
N GLN A 3 -7.70 19.70 2.35
CA GLN A 3 -8.73 18.87 2.98
C GLN A 3 -10.04 18.80 2.18
N LYS A 4 -10.42 19.91 1.53
CA LYS A 4 -11.65 20.00 0.72
C LYS A 4 -11.54 19.12 -0.54
N ASN A 5 -10.39 19.16 -1.21
CA ASN A 5 -10.14 18.34 -2.40
C ASN A 5 -10.10 16.84 -2.06
N VAL A 6 -9.49 16.46 -0.93
CA VAL A 6 -9.48 15.06 -0.47
C VAL A 6 -10.91 14.56 -0.23
N LEU A 7 -11.75 15.36 0.45
CA LEU A 7 -13.14 15.00 0.73
C LEU A 7 -13.94 14.80 -0.57
N HIS A 8 -13.86 15.73 -1.52
CA HIS A 8 -14.54 15.61 -2.81
C HIS A 8 -14.11 14.39 -3.63
N ILE A 9 -12.85 13.98 -3.54
CA ILE A 9 -12.36 12.76 -4.22
C ILE A 9 -12.92 11.50 -3.55
N VAL A 10 -12.92 11.44 -2.22
CA VAL A 10 -13.43 10.28 -1.46
C VAL A 10 -14.95 10.15 -1.64
N GLU A 11 -15.67 11.26 -1.67
CA GLU A 11 -17.12 11.31 -1.93
C GLU A 11 -17.50 11.10 -3.40
N ARG A 12 -16.51 10.89 -4.30
CA ARG A 12 -16.68 10.75 -5.76
C ARG A 12 -17.30 11.99 -6.42
N ALA A 13 -17.31 13.14 -5.75
CA ALA A 13 -17.77 14.41 -6.28
C ALA A 13 -16.80 14.97 -7.35
N GLU A 14 -15.51 14.62 -7.26
CA GLU A 14 -14.49 14.94 -8.27
C GLU A 14 -13.67 13.71 -8.65
N SER A 15 -13.26 13.63 -9.92
CA SER A 15 -12.40 12.54 -10.40
C SER A 15 -10.95 12.77 -10.00
N ALA A 16 -10.32 11.74 -9.40
CA ALA A 16 -8.87 11.74 -9.14
C ALA A 16 -8.05 11.93 -10.44
N LYS A 17 -8.63 11.64 -11.61
CA LYS A 17 -7.94 11.74 -12.91
C LYS A 17 -7.43 13.15 -13.21
N THR A 18 -8.12 14.18 -12.71
CA THR A 18 -7.74 15.59 -12.88
C THR A 18 -6.45 15.97 -12.13
N ILE A 19 -6.05 15.16 -11.14
CA ILE A 19 -4.84 15.38 -10.32
C ILE A 19 -3.83 14.22 -10.38
N ASN A 20 -4.04 13.24 -11.27
CA ASN A 20 -3.24 12.00 -11.32
C ASN A 20 -1.96 12.12 -12.14
N ASN A 21 -1.26 13.25 -12.08
CA ASN A 21 0.09 13.33 -12.64
C ASN A 21 1.06 12.62 -11.71
N THR A 22 1.73 11.59 -12.23
CA THR A 22 2.71 10.78 -11.51
C THR A 22 4.07 10.91 -12.18
N ILE A 23 5.10 11.21 -11.40
CA ILE A 23 6.48 11.17 -11.87
C ILE A 23 7.04 9.77 -11.59
N LEU A 24 7.52 9.09 -12.62
CA LEU A 24 8.18 7.80 -12.45
C LEU A 24 9.67 8.01 -12.19
N VAL A 25 10.16 7.50 -11.07
CA VAL A 25 11.59 7.49 -10.72
C VAL A 25 12.10 6.06 -10.69
N LEU A 26 13.27 5.81 -11.26
CA LEU A 26 13.90 4.50 -11.26
C LEU A 26 14.99 4.45 -10.18
N ILE A 27 14.81 3.59 -9.17
CA ILE A 27 15.81 3.35 -8.13
C ILE A 27 16.58 2.07 -8.44
N MET A 28 17.90 2.12 -8.38
CA MET A 28 18.76 0.95 -8.62
C MET A 28 18.54 -0.13 -7.56
N LYS A 29 18.34 -1.40 -7.97
CA LYS A 29 18.27 -2.56 -7.06
C LYS A 29 19.63 -3.19 -6.79
N VAL A 30 20.59 -2.98 -7.68
CA VAL A 30 21.94 -3.59 -7.66
C VAL A 30 22.99 -2.55 -8.06
N SER A 31 24.26 -2.82 -7.77
CA SER A 31 25.38 -2.01 -8.25
C SER A 31 25.53 -2.14 -9.77
N ASN A 32 25.75 -1.01 -10.46
CA ASN A 32 25.95 -0.89 -11.91
C ASN A 32 24.90 -1.65 -12.79
N PRO A 33 23.63 -1.19 -12.79
CA PRO A 33 22.56 -1.85 -13.53
C PRO A 33 22.75 -1.67 -15.05
N SER A 34 22.61 -2.77 -15.78
CA SER A 34 22.68 -2.85 -17.24
C SER A 34 21.34 -3.19 -17.90
N LYS A 35 20.33 -3.61 -17.11
CA LYS A 35 18.98 -3.97 -17.60
C LYS A 35 17.90 -3.21 -16.83
N LEU A 36 16.78 -2.89 -17.50
CA LEU A 36 15.65 -2.20 -16.85
C LEU A 36 15.04 -2.96 -15.67
N SER A 37 15.07 -4.30 -15.70
CA SER A 37 14.60 -5.16 -14.60
C SER A 37 15.40 -5.03 -13.30
N GLN A 38 16.58 -4.40 -13.38
CA GLN A 38 17.45 -4.12 -12.22
C GLN A 38 17.11 -2.77 -11.56
N PHE A 39 16.12 -2.05 -12.07
CA PHE A 39 15.56 -0.87 -11.41
C PHE A 39 14.22 -1.21 -10.77
N ARG A 40 13.96 -0.58 -9.62
CA ARG A 40 12.64 -0.54 -8.99
C ARG A 40 11.97 0.77 -9.41
N PRO A 41 10.85 0.73 -10.15
CA PRO A 41 10.07 1.92 -10.41
C PRO A 41 9.40 2.39 -9.12
N ILE A 42 9.50 3.68 -8.83
CA ILE A 42 8.75 4.36 -7.77
C ILE A 42 7.91 5.46 -8.42
N SER A 43 6.62 5.40 -8.16
CA SER A 43 5.66 6.43 -8.52
C SER A 43 5.67 7.54 -7.47
N LEU A 44 6.17 8.72 -7.86
CA LEU A 44 6.02 9.94 -7.08
C LEU A 44 4.71 10.60 -7.46
N CYS A 45 3.71 10.37 -6.62
CA CYS A 45 2.38 10.97 -6.78
C CYS A 45 2.24 12.25 -5.95
N ILE A 46 1.32 13.12 -6.39
CA ILE A 46 0.92 14.32 -5.65
C ILE A 46 0.41 13.96 -4.25
N VAL A 47 0.74 14.78 -3.26
CA VAL A 47 0.42 14.58 -1.84
C VAL A 47 -1.08 14.32 -1.60
N VAL A 48 -1.98 14.99 -2.32
CA VAL A 48 -3.44 14.80 -2.22
C VAL A 48 -3.84 13.35 -2.48
N GLN A 49 -3.26 12.70 -3.50
CA GLN A 49 -3.56 11.30 -3.79
C GLN A 49 -3.05 10.38 -2.67
N LYS A 50 -1.87 10.66 -2.11
CA LYS A 50 -1.33 9.90 -0.97
C LYS A 50 -2.24 10.01 0.26
N ILE A 51 -2.77 11.21 0.53
CA ILE A 51 -3.71 11.43 1.63
C ILE A 51 -5.02 10.67 1.37
N ALA A 52 -5.60 10.79 0.17
CA ALA A 52 -6.84 10.08 -0.17
C ALA A 52 -6.67 8.55 -0.04
N SER A 53 -5.57 7.98 -0.56
CA SER A 53 -5.26 6.56 -0.41
C SER A 53 -5.09 6.15 1.06
N LYS A 54 -4.48 7.00 1.89
CA LYS A 54 -4.32 6.72 3.33
C LYS A 54 -5.66 6.77 4.08
N VAL A 55 -6.55 7.71 3.73
CA VAL A 55 -7.91 7.77 4.29
C VAL A 55 -8.66 6.48 3.96
N LEU A 56 -8.63 6.03 2.70
CA LEU A 56 -9.25 4.77 2.28
C LEU A 56 -8.65 3.56 3.00
N ALA A 57 -7.32 3.50 3.14
CA ALA A 57 -6.65 2.42 3.86
C ALA A 57 -7.11 2.35 5.34
N ASN A 58 -7.20 3.50 6.03
CA ASN A 58 -7.67 3.57 7.41
C ASN A 58 -9.17 3.20 7.54
N CYS A 59 -9.97 3.43 6.48
CA CYS A 59 -11.35 2.95 6.43
C CYS A 59 -11.39 1.41 6.31
N LEU A 60 -10.57 0.83 5.42
CA LEU A 60 -10.51 -0.62 5.21
C LEU A 60 -9.93 -1.36 6.42
N GLU A 61 -9.00 -0.76 7.13
CA GLU A 61 -8.39 -1.30 8.35
C GLU A 61 -9.42 -1.78 9.38
N LYS A 62 -10.56 -1.09 9.48
CA LYS A 62 -11.64 -1.45 10.43
C LYS A 62 -12.40 -2.71 10.05
N ILE A 63 -12.42 -3.07 8.76
CA ILE A 63 -13.16 -4.23 8.25
C ILE A 63 -12.24 -5.40 7.92
N LEU A 64 -10.94 -5.15 7.70
CA LEU A 64 -9.94 -6.16 7.35
C LEU A 64 -9.98 -7.40 8.26
N PRO A 65 -10.06 -7.29 9.61
CA PRO A 65 -10.08 -8.46 10.49
C PRO A 65 -11.23 -9.44 10.24
N ASN A 66 -12.33 -8.99 9.64
CA ASN A 66 -13.52 -9.82 9.39
C ASN A 66 -13.52 -10.45 7.99
N ILE A 67 -12.59 -10.08 7.10
CA ILE A 67 -12.60 -10.49 5.69
C ILE A 67 -11.30 -11.17 5.25
N ILE A 68 -10.23 -11.07 6.04
CA ILE A 68 -8.95 -11.74 5.77
C ILE A 68 -8.87 -13.09 6.50
N SER A 69 -8.08 -14.00 5.96
CA SER A 69 -7.81 -15.30 6.58
C SER A 69 -6.88 -15.15 7.79
N GLU A 70 -6.95 -16.08 8.75
CA GLU A 70 -6.07 -16.08 9.92
C GLU A 70 -4.59 -16.26 9.56
N GLU A 71 -4.31 -16.87 8.41
CA GLU A 71 -2.96 -17.06 7.87
C GLU A 71 -2.41 -15.81 7.18
N GLN A 72 -3.24 -14.77 6.95
CA GLN A 72 -2.79 -13.49 6.40
C GLN A 72 -2.29 -12.57 7.52
N SER A 73 -1.04 -12.76 7.93
CA SER A 73 -0.42 -11.93 8.98
C SER A 73 0.30 -10.68 8.46
N ASP A 74 0.60 -10.61 7.16
CA ASP A 74 1.33 -9.49 6.58
C ASP A 74 0.41 -8.28 6.36
N PHE A 75 0.92 -7.08 6.70
CA PHE A 75 0.22 -5.80 6.52
C PHE A 75 -1.07 -5.62 7.35
N VAL A 76 -1.28 -6.44 8.38
CA VAL A 76 -2.36 -6.30 9.36
C VAL A 76 -1.84 -5.61 10.62
N LEU A 77 -2.56 -4.61 11.13
CA LEU A 77 -2.16 -3.92 12.35
C LEU A 77 -2.14 -4.91 13.53
N GLY A 78 -1.03 -4.92 14.29
CA GLY A 78 -0.86 -5.76 15.48
C GLY A 78 -0.28 -7.15 15.21
N TRP A 79 -0.10 -7.53 13.93
CA TRP A 79 0.54 -8.79 13.56
C TRP A 79 2.03 -8.56 13.28
N LEU A 80 2.86 -9.44 13.82
CA LEU A 80 4.30 -9.40 13.64
C LEU A 80 4.72 -10.49 12.66
N ILE A 81 5.85 -10.27 11.97
CA ILE A 81 6.44 -11.27 11.06
C ILE A 81 6.71 -12.61 11.75
N ASN A 82 6.90 -12.60 13.07
CA ASN A 82 7.08 -13.81 13.87
C ASN A 82 5.83 -14.70 13.89
N ASN A 83 4.63 -14.16 13.69
CA ASN A 83 3.41 -14.94 13.64
C ASN A 83 3.46 -15.94 12.47
N ASN A 84 4.02 -15.54 11.32
CA ASN A 84 4.24 -16.45 10.18
C ASN A 84 5.20 -17.60 10.51
N ILE A 85 6.23 -17.34 11.33
CA ILE A 85 7.20 -18.37 11.72
C ILE A 85 6.50 -19.42 12.59
N ILE A 86 5.65 -18.99 13.51
CA ILE A 86 4.88 -19.89 14.39
C ILE A 86 3.91 -20.75 13.57
N SER A 87 3.12 -20.15 12.67
CA SER A 87 2.20 -20.92 11.80
C SER A 87 2.95 -21.91 10.92
N ALA A 88 4.12 -21.54 10.36
CA ALA A 88 4.93 -22.46 9.57
C ALA A 88 5.47 -23.64 10.42
N TYR A 89 5.85 -23.38 11.66
CA TYR A 89 6.29 -24.41 12.60
C TYR A 89 5.16 -25.39 12.93
N GLU A 90 3.95 -24.88 13.22
CA GLU A 90 2.77 -25.71 13.49
C GLU A 90 2.41 -26.63 12.31
N CYS A 91 2.51 -26.12 11.07
CA CYS A 91 2.28 -26.92 9.86
C CYS A 91 3.31 -28.04 9.64
N LEU A 92 4.55 -27.89 10.11
CA LEU A 92 5.63 -28.88 9.94
C LEU A 92 5.66 -29.92 11.06
N HIS A 93 5.08 -29.60 12.22
CA HIS A 93 5.05 -30.48 13.40
C HIS A 93 3.79 -31.36 13.47
N TYR A 94 2.88 -31.24 12.50
CA TYR A 94 1.76 -32.14 12.25
C TYR A 94 2.04 -33.01 11.02
#